data_AF-A0AAE3ICM2-F1
#
_entry.id   AF-A0AAE3ICM2-F1
#
_cell.length_a   1.000
_cell.length_b   1.000
_cell.length_c   1.000
_cell.angle_alpha   90.00
_cell.angle_beta   90.00
_cell.angle_gamma   90.00
#
_symmetry.space_group_name_H-M   'P 1'
#
loop_
_entity.id
_entity.type
_entity.pdbx_description
1 polymer ?
#
loop_
_entity_poly.entity_id
_entity_poly.type
_entity_poly.pdbx_seq_one_letter_code
_entity_poly.pdbx_strand_id
1 'polypeptide(L)'
;MTSDIKTDLTELTKNQKGVLKVLADADGETLTGPEVRERLREDYGIDLTMRGMNGVIRRNSNYPRHMVEIKLFEPREDNVDFRHAKHRLKPEYIDTVREQLQ
;
A
#
# COMPACT_ATOMS: atom_id res chain seq x y z
N MET A 1 18.09 -8.98 -22.21
CA MET A 1 17.78 -7.65 -21.64
C MET A 1 16.27 -7.60 -21.49
N THR A 2 15.76 -8.04 -20.35
CA THR A 2 14.36 -7.85 -20.00
C THR A 2 14.19 -6.36 -19.77
N SER A 3 13.38 -5.72 -20.61
CA SER A 3 12.93 -4.36 -20.40
C SER A 3 12.09 -4.39 -19.12
N ASP A 4 12.73 -4.24 -17.96
CA ASP A 4 12.03 -3.98 -16.72
C ASP A 4 11.27 -2.68 -16.96
N ILE A 5 9.94 -2.80 -17.12
CA ILE A 5 9.04 -1.65 -17.12
C ILE A 5 9.14 -1.11 -15.71
N LYS A 6 10.15 -0.27 -15.46
CA LYS A 6 10.39 0.38 -14.19
C LYS A 6 9.21 1.33 -14.03
N THR A 7 8.26 0.94 -13.18
CA THR A 7 7.09 1.77 -12.92
C THR A 7 7.59 3.08 -12.34
N ASP A 8 7.28 4.20 -13.00
CA ASP A 8 7.57 5.53 -12.48
C ASP A 8 6.58 5.86 -11.36
N LEU A 9 7.09 5.88 -10.13
CA LEU A 9 6.29 6.17 -8.95
C LEU A 9 6.10 7.68 -8.75
N THR A 10 6.87 8.53 -9.43
CA THR A 10 6.85 9.98 -9.26
C THR A 10 5.59 10.63 -9.83
N GLU A 11 4.88 9.96 -10.74
CA GLU A 11 3.60 10.43 -11.29
C GLU A 11 2.38 10.06 -10.41
N LEU A 12 2.59 9.25 -9.37
CA LEU A 12 1.51 8.83 -8.49
C LEU A 12 0.95 9.98 -7.64
N THR A 13 -0.32 9.86 -7.27
CA THR A 13 -0.96 10.82 -6.35
C THR A 13 -0.31 10.76 -4.97
N LYS A 14 -0.43 11.86 -4.19
CA LYS A 14 0.08 11.93 -2.81
C LYS A 14 -0.33 10.73 -1.95
N ASN A 15 -1.60 10.30 -2.05
CA ASN A 15 -2.11 9.17 -1.28
C ASN A 15 -1.51 7.84 -1.73
N GLN A 16 -1.36 7.62 -3.04
CA GLN A 16 -0.73 6.40 -3.56
C GLN A 16 0.75 6.32 -3.15
N LYS A 17 1.48 7.43 -3.27
CA LYS A 17 2.88 7.53 -2.82
C LYS A 17 2.99 7.27 -1.33
N GLY A 18 2.16 7.92 -0.52
CA GLY A 18 2.17 7.75 0.93
C GLY A 18 1.93 6.29 1.34
N VAL A 19 0.96 5.61 0.73
CA VAL A 19 0.72 4.19 1.01
C VAL A 19 1.97 3.35 0.67
N LEU A 20 2.62 3.60 -0.46
CA LEU A 20 3.86 2.89 -0.81
C LEU A 20 5.00 3.18 0.17
N LYS A 21 5.18 4.44 0.57
CA LYS A 21 6.20 4.83 1.57
C LYS A 21 5.98 4.08 2.89
N VAL A 22 4.76 4.09 3.43
CA VAL A 22 4.43 3.34 4.66
C VAL A 22 4.72 1.84 4.52
N LEU A 23 4.38 1.22 3.39
CA LEU A 23 4.66 -0.20 3.17
C LEU A 23 6.15 -0.49 2.96
N ALA A 24 6.92 0.46 2.42
CA ALA A 24 8.38 0.34 2.32
C ALA A 24 9.06 0.50 3.68
N ASP A 25 8.55 1.37 4.56
CA ASP A 25 9.04 1.52 5.92
C ASP A 25 8.68 0.33 6.82
N ALA A 26 7.64 -0.42 6.44
CA ALA A 26 7.31 -1.70 7.06
C ALA A 26 8.26 -2.83 6.65
N ASP A 27 9.22 -2.59 5.74
CA ASP A 27 10.30 -3.51 5.37
C ASP A 27 9.84 -4.94 5.02
N GLY A 28 8.71 -5.06 4.31
CA GLY A 28 8.14 -6.35 3.92
C GLY A 28 7.21 -6.98 4.96
N GLU A 29 6.98 -6.32 6.09
CA GLU A 29 5.91 -6.68 7.01
C GLU A 29 4.53 -6.48 6.39
N THR A 30 3.56 -7.22 6.91
CA THR A 30 2.18 -7.16 6.45
C THR A 30 1.38 -6.23 7.35
N LEU A 31 0.81 -5.17 6.79
CA LEU A 31 -0.03 -4.22 7.50
C LEU A 31 -1.50 -4.33 7.08
N THR A 32 -2.41 -4.09 7.99
CA THR A 32 -3.84 -3.96 7.72
C THR A 32 -4.18 -2.57 7.19
N GLY A 33 -5.33 -2.44 6.50
CA GLY A 33 -5.82 -1.14 6.03
C GLY A 33 -5.93 -0.06 7.13
N PRO A 34 -6.34 -0.37 8.37
CA PRO A 34 -6.24 0.56 9.50
C PRO A 34 -4.80 0.97 9.85
N GLU A 35 -3.88 0.02 10.04
CA GLU A 35 -2.48 0.30 10.39
C GLU A 35 -1.79 1.18 9.32
N VAL A 36 -2.04 0.91 8.03
CA VAL A 36 -1.52 1.76 6.94
C VAL A 36 -2.02 3.20 7.06
N ARG A 37 -3.30 3.40 7.39
CA ARG A 37 -3.89 4.75 7.51
C ARG A 37 -3.41 5.48 8.76
N GLU A 38 -3.22 4.75 9.85
CA GLU A 38 -2.65 5.27 11.09
C GLU A 38 -1.22 5.77 10.86
N ARG A 39 -0.34 4.92 10.33
CA ARG A 39 1.04 5.29 9.98
C ARG A 39 1.11 6.40 8.94
N LEU A 40 0.23 6.42 7.94
CA LEU A 40 0.13 7.54 6.99
C LEU A 40 -0.12 8.88 7.69
N ARG A 41 -0.94 8.88 8.72
CA ARG A 41 -1.25 10.09 9.49
C ARG A 41 -0.07 10.49 10.38
N GLU A 42 0.50 9.53 11.09
CA GLU A 42 1.56 9.75 12.08
C GLU A 42 2.91 10.06 11.44
N ASP A 43 3.34 9.24 10.48
CA ASP A 43 4.67 9.33 9.87
C ASP A 43 4.71 10.39 8.75
N TYR A 44 3.57 10.64 8.08
CA TYR A 44 3.52 11.43 6.85
C TYR A 44 2.53 12.60 6.87
N GLY A 45 1.74 12.76 7.94
CA GLY A 45 0.72 13.83 8.03
C GLY A 45 -0.37 13.72 6.96
N ILE A 46 -0.62 12.53 6.43
CA ILE A 46 -1.63 12.28 5.40
C ILE A 46 -2.85 11.62 6.05
N ASP A 47 -3.94 12.38 6.18
CA ASP A 47 -5.19 11.81 6.66
C ASP A 47 -5.95 11.09 5.53
N LEU A 48 -5.75 9.78 5.45
CA LEU A 48 -6.40 8.93 4.46
C LEU A 48 -7.65 8.26 5.03
N THR A 49 -8.82 8.60 4.47
CA THR A 49 -10.07 7.94 4.84
C THR A 49 -10.14 6.50 4.32
N MET A 50 -11.01 5.67 4.90
CA MET A 50 -11.28 4.31 4.39
C MET A 50 -11.72 4.33 2.90
N ARG A 51 -12.58 5.29 2.53
CA ARG A 51 -12.99 5.48 1.11
C ARG A 51 -11.81 5.89 0.23
N GLY A 52 -10.92 6.75 0.75
CA GLY A 52 -9.69 7.13 0.07
C GLY A 52 -8.76 5.95 -0.16
N MET A 53 -8.57 5.10 0.85
CA MET A 53 -7.79 3.86 0.74
C MET A 53 -8.38 2.91 -0.32
N ASN A 54 -9.71 2.73 -0.34
CA ASN A 54 -10.38 1.96 -1.40
C ASN A 54 -10.16 2.57 -2.79
N GLY A 55 -10.10 3.91 -2.88
CA GLY A 55 -9.74 4.64 -4.10
C GLY A 55 -8.31 4.40 -4.56
N VAL A 56 -7.36 4.26 -3.62
CA VAL A 56 -5.96 3.92 -3.91
C VAL A 56 -5.86 2.51 -4.48
N ILE A 57 -6.52 1.51 -3.88
CA ILE A 57 -6.35 0.10 -4.25
C ILE A 57 -7.32 -0.39 -5.33
N ARG A 58 -8.23 0.47 -5.82
CA ARG A 58 -9.21 0.09 -6.86
C ARG A 58 -8.50 -0.40 -8.12
N ARG A 59 -9.13 -1.34 -8.84
CA ARG A 59 -8.56 -1.94 -10.06
C ARG A 59 -8.16 -0.92 -11.13
N ASN A 60 -8.92 0.16 -11.27
CA ASN A 60 -8.70 1.21 -12.29
C ASN A 60 -7.92 2.41 -11.73
N SER A 61 -7.11 2.21 -10.69
CA SER A 61 -6.14 3.22 -10.25
C SER A 61 -4.78 2.96 -10.89
N ASN A 62 -3.96 4.00 -10.97
CA ASN A 62 -2.55 3.88 -11.35
C ASN A 62 -1.69 3.25 -10.23
N TYR A 63 -2.31 2.77 -9.14
CA TYR A 63 -1.55 2.18 -8.04
C TYR A 63 -0.88 0.88 -8.51
N PRO A 64 0.43 0.70 -8.28
CA PRO A 64 1.16 -0.43 -8.84
C PRO A 64 0.89 -1.72 -8.06
N ARG A 65 -0.28 -2.32 -8.31
CA ARG A 65 -0.74 -3.54 -7.63
C ARG A 65 0.17 -4.75 -7.84
N HIS A 66 1.03 -4.73 -8.86
CA HIS A 66 2.01 -5.79 -9.07
C HIS A 66 3.13 -5.77 -8.01
N MET A 67 3.40 -4.61 -7.39
CA MET A 67 4.38 -4.44 -6.32
C MET A 67 3.84 -4.80 -4.93
N VAL A 68 2.51 -4.81 -4.77
CA VAL A 68 1.86 -4.89 -3.46
C VAL A 68 0.93 -6.09 -3.41
N GLU A 69 1.18 -6.99 -2.48
CA GLU A 69 0.25 -8.07 -2.17
C GLU A 69 -0.93 -7.53 -1.36
N ILE A 70 -2.14 -7.80 -1.84
CA ILE A 70 -3.39 -7.43 -1.16
C ILE A 70 -4.17 -8.72 -0.92
N LYS A 71 -4.29 -9.13 0.35
CA LYS A 71 -5.06 -10.31 0.75
C LYS A 71 -6.31 -9.88 1.51
N LEU A 72 -7.47 -10.32 1.02
CA LEU A 72 -8.74 -10.17 1.73
C LEU A 72 -8.91 -11.40 2.62
N PHE A 73 -9.08 -11.21 3.92
CA PHE A 73 -9.44 -12.30 4.81
C PHE A 73 -10.97 -12.39 4.88
N GLU A 74 -11.48 -13.60 4.65
CA GLU A 74 -12.88 -13.92 4.89
C GLU A 74 -13.13 -14.03 6.41
N PRO A 75 -14.28 -13.55 6.90
CA PRO A 75 -14.62 -13.63 8.31
C PRO A 75 -14.74 -15.10 8.71
N ARG A 76 -14.21 -15.45 9.87
CA ARG A 76 -14.56 -16.72 10.53
C ARG A 76 -15.86 -16.51 11.30
N GLU A 77 -16.72 -17.53 11.36
CA GLU A 77 -18.05 -17.46 11.98
C GLU A 77 -18.04 -17.03 13.45
N ASP A 78 -16.90 -17.18 14.13
CA ASP A 78 -16.65 -16.85 15.53
C ASP A 78 -16.06 -15.45 15.75
N ASN A 79 -15.70 -14.72 14.69
CA ASN A 79 -15.08 -13.40 14.80
C ASN A 79 -15.58 -12.45 13.71
N VAL A 80 -16.56 -11.63 14.08
CA VAL A 80 -17.21 -10.60 13.24
C VAL A 80 -16.29 -9.39 13.04
N ASP A 81 -15.13 -9.33 13.71
CA ASP A 81 -14.23 -8.17 13.63
C ASP A 81 -13.52 -8.10 12.28
N PHE A 82 -14.23 -7.40 11.40
CA PHE A 82 -13.76 -6.58 10.31
C PHE A 82 -12.86 -7.28 9.27
N ARG A 83 -13.42 -7.44 8.06
CA ARG A 83 -12.68 -7.76 6.84
C ARG A 83 -11.69 -6.64 6.54
N HIS A 84 -10.49 -6.72 7.10
CA HIS A 84 -9.40 -5.84 6.73
C HIS A 84 -8.58 -6.49 5.62
N ALA A 85 -8.39 -5.74 4.54
CA ALA A 85 -7.36 -6.08 3.58
C ALA A 85 -5.99 -5.98 4.27
N LYS A 86 -5.18 -7.02 4.09
CA LYS A 86 -3.76 -6.99 4.43
C LYS A 86 -2.96 -6.56 3.21
N HIS A 87 -1.99 -5.70 3.44
CA HIS A 87 -1.14 -5.05 2.46
C HIS A 87 0.31 -5.35 2.81
N ARG A 88 1.07 -5.79 1.82
CA ARG A 88 2.51 -6.00 1.95
C ARG A 88 3.19 -5.55 0.66
N LEU A 89 4.18 -4.66 0.77
CA LEU A 89 5.07 -4.39 -0.36
C LEU A 89 5.97 -5.62 -0.53
N LYS A 90 6.07 -6.13 -1.76
CA LYS A 90 6.95 -7.28 -1.98
C LYS A 90 8.42 -6.84 -1.80
N PRO A 91 9.27 -7.66 -1.17
CA PRO A 91 10.62 -7.27 -0.81
C PRO A 91 11.45 -6.71 -1.98
N GLU A 92 11.29 -7.27 -3.18
CA GLU A 92 12.03 -6.85 -4.38
C GLU A 92 11.75 -5.42 -4.84
N TYR A 93 10.71 -4.76 -4.30
CA TYR A 93 10.34 -3.38 -4.64
C TYR A 93 10.59 -2.37 -3.54
N ILE A 94 11.04 -2.78 -2.34
CA ILE A 94 11.25 -1.87 -1.19
C ILE A 94 12.24 -0.76 -1.58
N ASP A 95 13.41 -1.14 -2.09
CA ASP A 95 14.45 -0.18 -2.46
C ASP A 95 13.99 0.75 -3.59
N THR A 96 13.26 0.20 -4.58
CA THR A 96 12.69 1.00 -5.68
C THR A 96 11.75 2.08 -5.16
N VAL A 97 10.92 1.77 -4.17
CA VAL A 97 10.03 2.75 -3.54
C VAL A 97 10.81 3.80 -2.78
N ARG A 98 11.78 3.40 -1.95
CA ARG A 98 12.62 4.33 -1.16
C ARG A 98 13.43 5.28 -2.04
N GLU A 99 13.98 4.79 -3.15
CA GLU A 99 14.77 5.58 -4.09
C GLU A 99 13.93 6.59 -4.87
N GLN A 100 12.80 6.15 -5.45
CA GLN A 100 11.98 7.03 -6.30
C GLN A 100 11.10 8.00 -5.50
N LEU A 101 10.72 7.63 -4.27
CA LEU A 101 9.80 8.39 -3.44
C LEU A 101 10.51 8.99 -2.22
N GLN A 102 11.75 9.47 -2.34
CA GLN A 102 12.35 10.29 -1.28
C GLN A 102 11.42 11.46 -0.91
#